data_AF-A0A2E0RVJ0-F1
#
_entry.id   AF-A0A2E0RVJ0-F1
#
_cell.length_a   1.000
_cell.length_b   1.000
_cell.length_c   1.000
_cell.angle_alpha   90.00
_cell.angle_beta   90.00
_cell.angle_gamma   90.00
#
_symmetry.space_group_name_H-M   'P 1'
#
loop_
_entity.id
_entity.type
_entity.pdbx_description
1 polymer ?
#
loop_
_entity_poly.entity_id
_entity_poly.type
_entity_poly.pdbx_seq_one_letter_code
_entity_poly.pdbx_strand_id
1 'polypeptide(L)'
;MSPNRPTPGQRATDTESAPLAGRFGSNAVAGGMEIALTILLFVLIGLGLDTWLGTRPLFMIVLFLFAAVGSFARTKLIYDAEMDRLEAERIAKRDHQRGERPVPEADAA
;
A
#
# COMPACT_ATOMS: atom_id res chain seq x y z
N MET A 1 -46.14 22.00 15.69
CA MET A 1 -44.68 21.85 15.51
C MET A 1 -44.48 20.83 14.39
N SER A 2 -44.24 21.26 13.16
CA SER A 2 -44.18 20.38 11.98
C SER A 2 -42.74 19.91 11.76
N PRO A 3 -42.47 18.62 11.50
CA PRO A 3 -41.12 18.14 11.26
C PRO A 3 -40.56 18.71 9.94
N ASN A 4 -39.35 19.26 10.02
CA ASN A 4 -38.58 19.78 8.90
C ASN A 4 -38.32 18.65 7.89
N ARG A 5 -38.96 18.69 6.71
CA ARG A 5 -38.69 17.73 5.63
C ARG A 5 -37.47 18.21 4.83
N PRO A 6 -36.44 17.39 4.65
CA PRO A 6 -35.29 17.78 3.83
C PRO A 6 -35.73 17.97 2.37
N THR A 7 -35.38 19.13 1.81
CA THR A 7 -35.68 19.53 0.44
C THR A 7 -34.97 18.60 -0.56
N PRO A 8 -35.66 18.02 -1.57
CA PRO A 8 -35.03 17.23 -2.61
C PRO A 8 -34.28 18.15 -3.57
N GLY A 9 -33.05 18.47 -3.18
CA GLY A 9 -32.16 19.37 -3.92
C GLY A 9 -30.78 19.52 -3.27
N GLN A 10 -30.66 19.19 -1.98
CA GLN A 10 -29.37 19.22 -1.25
C GLN A 10 -28.54 17.93 -1.38
N ARG A 11 -29.05 16.87 -2.01
CA ARG A 11 -28.33 15.59 -2.09
C ARG A 11 -27.26 15.50 -3.20
N ALA A 12 -27.16 16.53 -4.05
CA ALA A 12 -26.31 16.49 -5.24
C ALA A 12 -24.98 17.26 -5.10
N THR A 13 -24.73 17.95 -3.97
CA THR A 13 -23.56 18.83 -3.82
C THR A 13 -22.54 18.37 -2.78
N ASP A 14 -22.83 17.32 -2.01
CA ASP A 14 -21.96 16.91 -0.90
C ASP A 14 -21.03 15.76 -1.29
N THR A 15 -21.00 15.38 -2.57
CA THR A 15 -19.88 14.62 -3.13
C THR A 15 -18.74 15.60 -3.36
N GLU A 16 -18.07 15.91 -2.26
CA GLU A 16 -16.70 16.37 -2.19
C GLU A 16 -15.93 15.71 -3.34
N SER A 17 -15.75 16.48 -4.40
CA SER A 17 -14.91 16.14 -5.53
C SER A 17 -13.47 16.31 -5.06
N ALA A 18 -13.07 15.50 -4.07
CA ALA A 18 -11.70 15.43 -3.63
C ALA A 18 -10.85 15.09 -4.86
N PRO A 19 -9.81 15.88 -5.18
CA PRO A 19 -9.05 15.69 -6.40
C PRO A 19 -8.42 14.31 -6.37
N LEU A 20 -8.94 13.40 -7.21
CA LEU A 20 -8.45 12.03 -7.42
C LEU A 20 -6.94 12.00 -7.72
N ALA A 21 -6.40 13.13 -8.20
CA ALA A 21 -4.99 13.35 -8.50
C ALA A 21 -4.05 13.32 -7.27
N GLY A 22 -4.54 13.65 -6.07
CA GLY A 22 -3.66 13.80 -4.89
C GLY A 22 -3.19 12.47 -4.27
N ARG A 23 -4.01 11.42 -4.31
CA ARG A 23 -3.75 10.14 -3.62
C ARG A 23 -2.80 9.20 -4.35
N PHE A 24 -2.80 9.24 -5.69
CA PHE A 24 -1.89 8.42 -6.48
C PHE A 24 -0.46 8.97 -6.47
N GLY A 25 -0.32 10.32 -6.53
CA GLY A 25 0.98 10.99 -6.49
C GLY A 25 1.69 10.79 -5.16
N SER A 26 1.01 10.96 -4.02
CA SER A 26 1.66 10.89 -2.70
C SER A 26 2.26 9.52 -2.40
N ASN A 27 1.55 8.43 -2.73
CA ASN A 27 1.98 7.07 -2.41
C ASN A 27 3.09 6.59 -3.35
N ALA A 28 2.98 6.92 -4.64
CA ALA A 28 4.02 6.59 -5.61
C ALA A 28 5.31 7.39 -5.36
N VAL A 29 5.18 8.67 -5.01
CA VAL A 29 6.34 9.52 -4.65
C VAL A 29 6.97 9.06 -3.33
N ALA A 30 6.17 8.72 -2.32
CA ALA A 30 6.68 8.18 -1.05
C ALA A 30 7.44 6.86 -1.26
N GLY A 31 6.90 5.95 -2.06
CA GLY A 31 7.58 4.69 -2.40
C GLY A 31 8.85 4.90 -3.22
N GLY A 32 8.82 5.80 -4.22
CA GLY A 32 9.99 6.11 -5.05
C GLY A 32 11.13 6.77 -4.25
N MET A 33 10.79 7.64 -3.30
CA MET A 33 11.77 8.30 -2.44
C MET A 33 12.50 7.31 -1.53
N GLU A 34 11.80 6.35 -0.94
CA GLU A 34 12.42 5.31 -0.11
C GLU A 34 13.45 4.48 -0.89
N ILE A 35 13.11 4.09 -2.13
CA ILE A 35 14.01 3.34 -3.01
C ILE A 35 15.22 4.20 -3.40
N ALA A 36 15.00 5.47 -3.78
CA ALA A 36 16.08 6.38 -4.14
C ALA A 36 17.05 6.62 -2.98
N LEU A 37 16.54 6.82 -1.76
CA LEU A 37 17.36 6.99 -0.56
C LEU A 37 18.16 5.73 -0.23
N THR A 38 17.55 4.55 -0.38
CA THR A 38 18.23 3.27 -0.18
C THR A 38 19.38 3.10 -1.17
N ILE A 39 19.13 3.32 -2.47
CA ILE A 39 20.17 3.24 -3.50
C ILE A 39 21.29 4.26 -3.22
N LEU A 40 20.92 5.51 -2.92
CA LEU A 40 21.88 6.57 -2.61
C LEU A 40 22.78 6.18 -1.43
N LEU A 41 22.21 5.65 -0.35
CA LEU A 41 22.96 5.19 0.83
C LEU A 41 24.00 4.13 0.45
N PHE A 42 23.59 3.08 -0.28
CA PHE A 42 24.49 2.00 -0.69
C PHE A 42 25.58 2.47 -1.66
N VAL A 43 25.26 3.41 -2.56
CA VAL A 43 26.24 4.03 -3.46
C VAL A 43 27.28 4.83 -2.67
N LEU A 44 26.86 5.65 -1.70
CA LEU A 44 27.77 6.44 -0.88
C LEU A 44 28.71 5.55 -0.05
N ILE A 45 28.18 4.47 0.52
CA ILE A 45 28.98 3.48 1.27
C ILE A 45 29.99 2.80 0.34
N GLY A 46 29.56 2.38 -0.86
CA GLY A 46 30.44 1.72 -1.82
C GLY A 46 31.54 2.63 -2.33
N LEU A 47 31.23 3.91 -2.59
CA LEU A 47 32.22 4.90 -2.99
C LEU A 47 33.25 5.18 -1.89
N GLY A 48 32.81 5.26 -0.63
CA GLY A 48 33.69 5.42 0.54
C GLY A 48 34.62 4.23 0.75
N LEU A 49 34.11 3.01 0.59
CA LEU A 49 34.91 1.79 0.69
C LEU A 49 35.92 1.67 -0.45
N ASP A 50 35.50 1.91 -1.69
CA ASP A 50 36.38 1.83 -2.86
C ASP A 50 37.50 2.89 -2.80
N THR A 51 37.22 4.10 -2.30
CA THR A 51 38.23 5.15 -2.11
C THR A 51 39.19 4.88 -0.96
N TRP A 52 38.74 4.22 0.11
CA TRP A 52 39.59 3.89 1.26
C TRP A 52 40.48 2.66 1.00
N LEU A 53 39.97 1.64 0.31
CA LEU A 53 40.70 0.39 0.03
C LEU A 53 41.48 0.44 -1.30
N GLY A 54 41.28 1.48 -2.12
CA GLY A 54 41.91 1.59 -3.44
C GLY A 54 41.45 0.54 -4.45
N THR A 55 40.36 -0.18 -4.14
CA THR A 55 39.74 -1.13 -5.05
C THR A 55 39.06 -0.35 -6.17
N ARG A 56 39.42 -0.66 -7.42
CA ARG A 56 38.60 -0.34 -8.61
C ARG A 56 37.15 -0.77 -8.33
N PRO A 57 36.11 -0.14 -8.92
CA PRO A 57 34.79 0.10 -8.34
C PRO A 57 33.96 -1.17 -8.08
N LEU A 58 34.48 -2.06 -7.24
CA LEU A 58 33.99 -3.41 -7.04
C LEU A 58 33.01 -3.41 -5.88
N PHE A 59 33.32 -2.70 -4.79
CA PHE A 59 32.39 -2.55 -3.68
C PHE A 59 31.16 -1.75 -4.10
N MET A 60 31.32 -0.69 -4.89
CA MET A 60 30.19 0.05 -5.45
C MET A 60 29.26 -0.85 -6.27
N ILE A 61 29.78 -1.71 -7.15
CA ILE A 61 28.97 -2.64 -7.94
C ILE A 61 28.27 -3.67 -7.05
N VAL A 62 28.99 -4.29 -6.10
CA VAL A 62 28.41 -5.29 -5.19
C VAL A 62 27.32 -4.69 -4.31
N LEU A 63 27.55 -3.50 -3.74
CA LEU A 63 26.59 -2.82 -2.88
C LEU A 63 25.38 -2.30 -3.66
N PHE A 64 25.58 -1.85 -4.90
CA PHE A 64 24.48 -1.49 -5.79
C PHE A 64 23.60 -2.70 -6.11
N LEU A 65 24.21 -3.84 -6.49
CA LEU A 65 23.47 -5.08 -6.73
C LEU A 65 22.74 -5.56 -5.48
N PHE A 66 23.37 -5.46 -4.31
CA PHE A 66 22.74 -5.77 -3.03
C PHE A 66 21.54 -4.87 -2.74
N ALA A 67 21.65 -3.56 -2.97
CA ALA A 67 20.54 -2.62 -2.79
C ALA A 67 19.38 -2.89 -3.75
N ALA A 68 19.69 -3.22 -5.01
CA ALA A 68 18.69 -3.55 -6.03
C ALA A 68 17.93 -4.84 -5.67
N VAL A 69 18.66 -5.90 -5.32
CA VAL A 69 18.07 -7.19 -4.92
C VAL A 69 17.32 -7.07 -3.58
N GLY A 70 17.88 -6.35 -2.60
CA GLY A 70 17.25 -6.10 -1.31
C GLY A 70 15.94 -5.32 -1.44
N SER A 71 15.89 -4.30 -2.30
CA SER A 71 14.66 -3.56 -2.61
C SER A 71 13.59 -4.49 -3.18
N PHE A 72 13.97 -5.40 -4.08
CA PHE A 72 13.06 -6.36 -4.68
C PHE A 72 12.55 -7.41 -3.67
N ALA A 73 13.44 -7.91 -2.81
CA ALA A 73 13.09 -8.84 -1.73
C ALA A 73 12.14 -8.20 -0.73
N ARG A 74 12.37 -6.94 -0.34
CA ARG A 74 11.46 -6.17 0.52
C ARG A 74 10.08 -6.04 -0.10
N THR A 75 9.99 -5.70 -1.39
CA THR A 75 8.72 -5.63 -2.11
C THR A 75 7.96 -6.95 -2.03
N LYS A 76 8.63 -8.09 -2.22
CA LYS A 76 7.99 -9.41 -2.06
C LYS A 76 7.46 -9.65 -0.66
N LEU A 77 8.27 -9.38 0.37
CA LEU A 77 7.87 -9.59 1.77
C LEU A 77 6.69 -8.72 2.19
N ILE A 78 6.65 -7.46 1.73
CA ILE A 78 5.54 -6.55 2.01
C ILE A 78 4.27 -6.99 1.28
N TYR A 79 4.41 -7.55 0.07
CA TYR A 79 3.27 -8.03 -0.71
C TYR A 79 2.56 -9.20 -0.03
N ASP A 80 3.32 -10.15 0.51
CA ASP A 80 2.77 -11.30 1.23
C ASP A 80 2.02 -10.84 2.50
N ALA A 81 2.57 -9.86 3.24
CA ALA A 81 1.92 -9.30 4.43
C ALA A 81 0.61 -8.56 4.14
N GLU A 82 0.47 -7.92 2.98
CA GLU A 82 -0.77 -7.23 2.59
C GLU A 82 -1.86 -8.23 2.16
N MET A 83 -1.48 -9.34 1.52
CA MET A 83 -2.42 -10.38 1.11
C MET A 83 -3.06 -11.08 2.32
N ASP A 84 -2.28 -11.38 3.35
CA ASP A 84 -2.79 -11.94 4.62
C ASP A 84 -3.82 -11.00 5.27
N ARG A 85 -3.59 -9.68 5.19
CA ARG A 85 -4.51 -8.68 5.74
C ARG A 85 -5.83 -8.63 4.98
N LEU A 86 -5.78 -8.69 3.65
CA LEU A 86 -6.97 -8.68 2.79
C LEU A 86 -7.77 -9.98 2.91
N GLU A 87 -7.10 -11.12 3.12
CA GLU A 87 -7.77 -12.40 3.39
C GLU A 87 -8.48 -12.39 4.75
N ALA A 88 -7.83 -11.89 5.80
CA ALA A 88 -8.45 -11.73 7.11
C ALA A 88 -9.71 -10.84 7.05
N GLU A 89 -9.65 -9.74 6.31
CA GLU A 89 -10.79 -8.83 6.14
C GLU A 89 -11.95 -9.46 5.34
N ARG A 90 -11.63 -10.31 4.36
CA ARG A 90 -12.64 -11.07 3.58
C ARG A 90 -13.32 -12.15 4.42
N ILE A 91 -12.59 -12.82 5.29
CA ILE A 91 -13.16 -13.82 6.22
C ILE A 91 -14.09 -13.12 7.20
N ALA A 92 -13.66 -12.01 7.82
CA ALA A 92 -14.49 -11.24 8.73
C ALA A 92 -15.79 -10.74 8.07
N LYS A 93 -15.72 -10.25 6.83
CA LYS A 93 -16.92 -9.81 6.09
C LYS A 93 -17.86 -10.97 5.72
N ARG A 94 -17.31 -12.15 5.39
CA ARG A 94 -18.11 -13.35 5.11
C ARG A 94 -18.83 -13.85 6.36
N ASP A 95 -18.19 -13.78 7.52
CA ASP A 95 -18.79 -14.21 8.79
C ASP A 95 -19.93 -13.27 9.22
N HIS A 96 -19.77 -11.95 9.05
CA HIS A 96 -20.86 -11.00 9.28
C HIS A 96 -22.06 -11.23 8.35
N GLN A 97 -21.84 -11.48 7.05
CA GLN A 97 -22.94 -11.79 6.13
C GLN A 97 -23.61 -13.14 6.39
N ARG A 98 -22.92 -14.10 7.02
CA ARG A 98 -23.49 -15.42 7.35
C ARG A 98 -24.41 -15.35 8.57
N GLY A 99 -24.16 -14.44 9.51
CA GLY A 99 -25.03 -14.20 10.67
C GLY A 99 -26.34 -13.48 10.32
N GLU A 100 -26.37 -12.72 9.22
CA GLU A 100 -27.54 -11.95 8.78
C GLU A 100 -28.46 -12.67 7.77
N ARG A 101 -28.05 -13.82 7.23
CA ARG A 101 -28.95 -14.59 6.34
C ARG A 101 -30.03 -15.25 7.19
N PRO A 102 -31.33 -14.90 7.00
CA PRO A 102 -32.41 -15.70 7.55
C PRO A 102 -32.26 -17.10 6.96
N VAL A 103 -32.21 -18.11 7.81
CA VAL A 103 -32.26 -19.52 7.38
C VAL A 103 -33.51 -19.63 6.50
N PRO A 104 -33.41 -20.02 5.21
CA PRO A 104 -34.58 -20.27 4.41
C PRO A 104 -35.34 -21.38 5.11
N GLU A 105 -36.52 -21.02 5.62
CA GLU A 105 -37.47 -21.90 6.27
C GLU A 105 -37.64 -23.14 5.40
N ALA A 106 -37.00 -24.23 5.82
CA ALA A 106 -37.02 -25.52 5.14
C ALA A 106 -38.33 -26.29 5.40
N ASP A 107 -39.36 -25.59 5.86
CA ASP A 107 -40.61 -26.14 6.37
C ASP A 107 -41.80 -25.47 5.67
N ALA A 108 -42.02 -25.78 4.39
CA ALA A 108 -43.27 -25.43 3.70
C ALA A 108 -43.60 -26.42 2.55
N ALA A 109 -43.49 -27.71 2.81
CA ALA A 109 -43.99 -28.77 1.94
C ALA A 109 -44.72 -29.85 2.75
#